data_AF-A0AAU1K9W0-F1
#
_entry.id   AF-A0AAU1K9W0-F1
#
_cell.length_a   1.000
_cell.length_b   1.000
_cell.length_c   1.000
_cell.angle_alpha   90.00
_cell.angle_beta   90.00
_cell.angle_gamma   90.00
#
_symmetry.space_group_name_H-M   'P 1'
#
loop_
_entity.id
_entity.type
_entity.pdbx_description
1 polymer ?
#
loop_
_entity_poly.entity_id
_entity_poly.type
_entity_poly.pdbx_seq_one_letter_code
_entity_poly.pdbx_strand_id
1 'polypeptide(L)'
;MTHSFAQTGKDTGDDADAVPAPVALARILRSMLPTDEELRQDWKLWQELWVRAQRDAAARHLAVDLYDQLHAWVGGAVERGIDSGEFAECDVAALSTLVLALCDGLGIRLMLDDPRVDLATARAVIWRTIAPTLGVPEGFPEV
;
A
#
# COMPACT_ATOMS: atom_id res chain seq x y z
N MET A 1 -12.19 0.89 19.64
CA MET A 1 -10.88 1.38 19.15
C MET A 1 -10.12 0.18 18.63
N THR A 2 -10.57 -0.36 17.49
CA THR A 2 -10.15 -1.70 17.02
C THR A 2 -9.12 -1.63 15.90
N HIS A 3 -8.93 -0.47 15.27
CA HIS A 3 -7.94 -0.29 14.21
C HIS A 3 -7.02 0.86 14.64
N SER A 4 -5.95 0.48 15.34
CA SER A 4 -4.80 1.36 15.55
C SER A 4 -3.95 1.30 14.29
N PHE A 5 -3.32 2.41 13.93
CA PHE A 5 -2.25 2.58 12.94
C PHE A 5 -1.25 1.41 12.77
N ALA A 6 -1.01 0.61 13.82
CA ALA A 6 -0.16 -0.59 13.78
C ALA A 6 -0.87 -1.88 13.32
N GLN A 7 -2.19 -1.86 13.13
CA GLN A 7 -3.04 -3.02 12.85
C GLN A 7 -3.69 -2.97 11.47
N THR A 8 -3.59 -1.86 10.73
CA THR A 8 -4.12 -1.71 9.36
C THR A 8 -3.60 -2.80 8.40
N GLY A 9 -2.48 -3.45 8.73
CA GLY A 9 -1.91 -4.58 7.98
C GLY A 9 -2.35 -6.00 8.41
N LYS A 10 -3.06 -6.18 9.53
CA LYS A 10 -3.32 -7.51 10.10
C LYS A 10 -4.69 -8.12 9.75
N ASP A 11 -5.70 -7.32 9.43
CA ASP A 11 -7.06 -7.83 9.18
C ASP A 11 -7.23 -8.53 7.82
N THR A 12 -6.22 -8.50 6.94
CA THR A 12 -6.26 -9.20 5.64
C THR A 12 -5.56 -10.57 5.66
N GLY A 13 -4.93 -10.96 6.78
CA GLY A 13 -4.13 -12.17 6.89
C GLY A 13 -4.94 -13.47 6.88
N ASP A 14 -6.10 -13.49 7.54
CA ASP A 14 -6.89 -14.73 7.72
C ASP A 14 -7.66 -15.15 6.44
N ASP A 15 -7.87 -14.24 5.50
CA ASP A 15 -8.62 -14.46 4.25
C ASP A 15 -7.71 -14.57 3.00
N ALA A 16 -6.39 -14.42 3.17
CA ALA A 16 -5.44 -14.35 2.05
C ALA A 16 -5.36 -15.66 1.24
N ASP A 17 -5.60 -16.81 1.88
CA ASP A 17 -5.62 -18.12 1.21
C ASP A 17 -6.94 -18.38 0.45
N ALA A 18 -7.97 -17.56 0.64
CA ALA A 18 -9.30 -17.76 0.05
C ALA A 18 -9.55 -16.90 -1.21
N VAL A 19 -8.72 -15.90 -1.48
CA VAL A 19 -8.88 -14.98 -2.62
C VAL A 19 -7.66 -14.98 -3.55
N PRO A 20 -7.84 -14.77 -4.87
CA PRO A 20 -6.72 -14.69 -5.80
C PRO A 20 -5.68 -13.64 -5.37
N ALA A 21 -4.40 -13.94 -5.58
CA ALA A 21 -3.30 -13.04 -5.19
C ALA A 21 -3.44 -11.60 -5.73
N PRO A 22 -3.92 -11.36 -6.99
CA PRO A 22 -4.20 -10.01 -7.46
C PRO A 22 -5.22 -9.25 -6.60
N VAL A 23 -6.28 -9.94 -6.15
CA VAL A 23 -7.35 -9.36 -5.32
C VAL A 23 -6.81 -9.06 -3.91
N ALA A 24 -6.00 -9.95 -3.35
CA ALA A 24 -5.35 -9.73 -2.06
C ALA A 24 -4.46 -8.48 -2.10
N LEU A 25 -3.59 -8.35 -3.11
CA LEU A 25 -2.73 -7.18 -3.27
C LEU A 25 -3.55 -5.90 -3.50
N ALA A 26 -4.60 -5.96 -4.32
CA ALA A 26 -5.49 -4.82 -4.56
C ALA A 26 -6.20 -4.35 -3.27
N ARG A 27 -6.55 -5.24 -2.35
CA ARG A 27 -7.08 -4.88 -1.02
C ARG A 27 -6.03 -4.18 -0.16
N ILE A 28 -4.78 -4.64 -0.19
CA ILE A 28 -3.66 -3.96 0.50
C ILE A 28 -3.48 -2.55 -0.07
N LEU A 29 -3.46 -2.39 -1.40
CA LEU A 29 -3.37 -1.08 -2.05
C LEU A 29 -4.52 -0.14 -1.65
N ARG A 30 -5.75 -0.66 -1.51
CA ARG A 30 -6.90 0.11 -1.02
C ARG A 30 -6.64 0.63 0.40
N SER A 31 -6.18 -0.23 1.30
CA SER A 31 -5.88 0.13 2.69
C SER A 31 -4.70 1.10 2.85
N MET A 32 -3.82 1.20 1.85
CA MET A 32 -2.73 2.18 1.84
C MET A 32 -3.13 3.55 1.29
N LEU A 33 -4.36 3.74 0.79
CA LEU A 33 -4.84 5.00 0.24
C LEU A 33 -5.92 5.64 1.14
N PRO A 34 -6.10 6.97 1.10
CA PRO A 34 -7.09 7.68 1.93
C PRO A 34 -8.52 7.51 1.37
N THR A 35 -9.07 6.29 1.43
CA THR A 35 -10.35 5.94 0.75
C THR A 35 -11.61 6.24 1.55
N ASP A 36 -11.49 6.40 2.86
CA ASP A 36 -12.59 6.75 3.77
C ASP A 36 -12.10 7.72 4.85
N GLU A 37 -13.00 8.15 5.75
CA GLU A 37 -12.67 9.11 6.78
C GLU A 37 -11.62 8.58 7.78
N GLU A 38 -11.65 7.29 8.12
CA GLU A 38 -10.71 6.69 9.06
C GLU A 38 -9.30 6.67 8.46
N LEU A 39 -9.16 6.18 7.23
CA LEU A 39 -7.90 6.19 6.51
C LEU A 39 -7.41 7.61 6.23
N ARG A 40 -8.31 8.58 6.00
CA ARG A 40 -7.92 10.00 5.91
C ARG A 40 -7.34 10.55 7.22
N GLN A 41 -7.79 10.06 8.38
CA GLN A 41 -7.17 10.43 9.65
C GLN A 41 -5.78 9.80 9.81
N ASP A 42 -5.62 8.53 9.45
CA ASP A 42 -4.30 7.87 9.44
C ASP A 42 -3.31 8.59 8.52
N TRP A 43 -3.76 9.03 7.35
CA TRP A 43 -2.95 9.81 6.42
C TRP A 43 -2.49 11.16 6.98
N LYS A 44 -3.32 11.85 7.77
CA LYS A 44 -2.90 13.08 8.48
C LYS A 44 -1.79 12.75 9.49
N LEU A 45 -1.90 11.64 10.21
CA LEU A 45 -0.86 11.21 11.16
C LEU A 45 0.45 10.87 10.45
N TRP A 46 0.40 10.19 9.31
CA TRP A 46 1.58 9.93 8.47
C TRP A 46 2.26 11.24 8.02
N GLN A 47 1.48 12.22 7.55
CA GLN A 47 2.01 13.51 7.12
C GLN A 47 2.70 14.27 8.28
N GLU A 48 2.07 14.31 9.45
CA GLU A 48 2.67 14.92 10.64
C GLU A 48 3.92 14.17 11.11
N LEU A 49 3.92 12.84 11.03
CA LEU A 49 5.07 12.01 11.34
C LEU A 49 6.24 12.30 10.39
N TRP A 50 5.99 12.39 9.08
CA TRP A 50 7.02 12.73 8.08
C TRP A 50 7.66 14.08 8.36
N VAL A 51 6.85 15.11 8.67
CA VAL A 51 7.36 16.44 9.04
C VAL A 51 8.18 16.39 10.32
N ARG A 52 7.72 15.65 11.33
CA ARG A 52 8.42 15.51 12.61
C ARG A 52 9.75 14.75 12.48
N ALA A 53 9.78 13.69 11.67
CA ALA A 53 10.97 12.86 11.43
C ALA A 53 12.16 13.66 10.86
N GLN A 54 11.92 14.80 10.20
CA GLN A 54 12.99 15.67 9.69
C GLN A 54 13.82 16.34 10.80
N ARG A 55 13.30 16.42 12.03
CA ARG A 55 13.91 17.16 13.14
C ARG A 55 14.02 16.37 14.44
N ASP A 56 13.41 15.20 14.53
CA ASP A 56 13.38 14.36 15.73
C ASP A 56 13.81 12.92 15.43
N ALA A 57 14.88 12.45 16.07
CA ALA A 57 15.47 11.14 15.77
C ALA A 57 14.55 9.98 16.18
N ALA A 58 13.80 10.14 17.28
CA ALA A 58 12.83 9.13 17.72
C ALA A 58 11.68 8.98 16.71
N ALA A 59 11.11 10.10 16.25
CA ALA A 59 10.11 10.08 15.19
C ALA A 59 10.66 9.50 13.88
N ARG A 60 11.92 9.77 13.53
CA ARG A 60 12.55 9.17 12.34
C ARG A 60 12.68 7.66 12.45
N HIS A 61 13.14 7.12 13.59
CA HIS A 61 13.20 5.67 13.80
C HIS A 61 11.80 5.04 13.71
N LEU A 62 10.82 5.65 14.38
CA LEU A 62 9.43 5.18 14.30
C LEU A 62 8.94 5.15 12.83
N ALA A 63 9.16 6.21 12.05
CA ALA A 63 8.78 6.25 10.66
C ALA A 63 9.42 5.12 9.83
N VAL A 64 10.72 4.87 10.02
CA VAL A 64 11.44 3.77 9.35
C VAL A 64 10.86 2.40 9.74
N ASP A 65 10.65 2.15 11.03
CA ASP A 65 10.09 0.89 11.53
C ASP A 65 8.69 0.60 10.94
N LEU A 66 7.91 1.65 10.66
CA LEU A 66 6.59 1.53 10.05
C LEU A 66 6.68 1.28 8.55
N TYR A 67 7.61 1.93 7.85
CA TYR A 67 7.87 1.62 6.45
C TYR A 67 8.36 0.18 6.27
N ASP A 68 9.18 -0.34 7.19
CA ASP A 68 9.61 -1.74 7.17
C ASP A 68 8.41 -2.70 7.32
N GLN A 69 7.44 -2.35 8.18
CA GLN A 69 6.19 -3.13 8.32
C GLN A 69 5.33 -3.08 7.06
N LEU A 70 5.20 -1.92 6.42
CA LEU A 70 4.47 -1.79 5.16
C LEU A 70 5.16 -2.55 4.02
N HIS A 71 6.49 -2.51 3.98
CA HIS A 71 7.30 -3.24 3.01
C HIS A 71 7.11 -4.75 3.19
N ALA A 72 7.18 -5.25 4.42
CA ALA A 72 6.91 -6.66 4.72
C ALA A 72 5.48 -7.08 4.36
N TRP A 73 4.49 -6.20 4.54
CA TRP A 73 3.09 -6.49 4.23
C TRP A 73 2.85 -6.63 2.72
N VAL A 74 3.37 -5.68 1.92
CA VAL A 74 3.30 -5.74 0.45
C VAL A 74 4.14 -6.91 -0.07
N GLY A 75 5.38 -7.02 0.40
CA GLY A 75 6.33 -8.05 -0.02
C GLY A 75 5.79 -9.45 0.22
N GLY A 76 5.26 -9.72 1.42
CA GLY A 76 4.66 -11.02 1.73
C GLY A 76 3.45 -11.37 0.87
N ALA A 77 2.66 -10.38 0.42
CA ALA A 77 1.56 -10.64 -0.50
C ALA A 77 2.04 -10.96 -1.92
N VAL A 78 3.11 -10.30 -2.37
CA VAL A 78 3.75 -10.61 -3.66
C VAL A 78 4.40 -11.99 -3.63
N GLU A 79 5.15 -12.31 -2.56
CA GLU A 79 5.76 -13.63 -2.36
C GLU A 79 4.73 -14.75 -2.41
N ARG A 80 3.61 -14.61 -1.68
CA ARG A 80 2.52 -15.61 -1.73
C ARG A 80 1.96 -15.80 -3.14
N GLY A 81 1.80 -14.72 -3.91
CA GLY A 81 1.34 -14.81 -5.29
C GLY A 81 2.36 -15.44 -6.24
N ILE A 82 3.66 -15.26 -5.98
CA ILE A 82 4.73 -15.96 -6.71
C ILE A 82 4.69 -17.46 -6.36
N ASP A 83 4.60 -17.79 -5.07
CA ASP A 83 4.57 -19.16 -4.56
C ASP A 83 3.34 -19.94 -5.06
N SER A 84 2.19 -19.28 -5.23
CA SER A 84 0.98 -19.87 -5.80
C SER A 84 1.01 -19.98 -7.34
N GLY A 85 1.98 -19.34 -8.00
CA GLY A 85 2.08 -19.26 -9.47
C GLY A 85 1.12 -18.26 -10.11
N GLU A 86 0.48 -17.40 -9.33
CA GLU A 86 -0.41 -16.34 -9.82
C GLU A 86 0.32 -15.06 -10.24
N PHE A 87 1.53 -14.83 -9.72
CA PHE A 87 2.44 -13.76 -10.13
C PHE A 87 3.72 -14.32 -10.74
N ALA A 88 4.31 -13.56 -11.66
CA ALA A 88 5.65 -13.82 -12.17
C ALA A 88 6.74 -13.53 -11.12
N GLU A 89 7.84 -14.28 -11.17
CA GLU A 89 9.03 -13.98 -10.35
C GLU A 89 9.54 -12.56 -10.63
N CYS A 90 9.81 -11.80 -9.56
CA CYS A 90 10.33 -10.45 -9.64
C CYS A 90 11.19 -10.10 -8.41
N ASP A 91 11.84 -8.94 -8.46
CA ASP A 91 12.49 -8.36 -7.28
C ASP A 91 11.40 -7.78 -6.36
N VAL A 92 10.97 -8.60 -5.39
CA VAL A 92 9.91 -8.26 -4.42
C VAL A 92 10.25 -7.00 -3.63
N ALA A 93 11.52 -6.81 -3.28
CA ALA A 93 11.95 -5.66 -2.48
C ALA A 93 11.88 -4.37 -3.30
N ALA A 94 12.31 -4.40 -4.55
CA ALA A 94 12.19 -3.27 -5.47
C ALA A 94 10.72 -2.96 -5.81
N LEU A 95 9.89 -3.98 -6.04
CA LEU A 95 8.46 -3.81 -6.30
C LEU A 95 7.73 -3.18 -5.11
N SER A 96 8.01 -3.67 -3.90
CA SER A 96 7.40 -3.12 -2.67
C SER A 96 7.80 -1.67 -2.45
N THR A 97 9.07 -1.33 -2.69
CA THR A 97 9.53 0.07 -2.66
C THR A 97 8.77 0.95 -3.65
N LEU A 98 8.58 0.47 -4.89
CA LEU A 98 7.84 1.18 -5.92
C LEU A 98 6.36 1.38 -5.52
N VAL A 99 5.71 0.34 -5.00
CA VAL A 99 4.32 0.42 -4.52
C VAL A 99 4.17 1.49 -3.45
N LEU A 100 5.02 1.47 -2.42
CA LEU A 100 4.95 2.44 -1.33
C LEU A 100 5.21 3.86 -1.83
N ALA A 101 6.20 4.06 -2.70
CA ALA A 101 6.48 5.37 -3.29
C ALA A 101 5.31 5.93 -4.12
N LEU A 102 4.62 5.07 -4.88
CA LEU A 102 3.43 5.47 -5.63
C LEU A 102 2.27 5.80 -4.69
N CYS A 103 2.03 4.98 -3.66
CA CYS A 103 1.01 5.23 -2.65
C CYS A 103 1.25 6.56 -1.92
N ASP A 104 2.48 6.84 -1.48
CA ASP A 104 2.87 8.10 -0.82
C ASP A 104 2.56 9.31 -1.70
N GLY A 105 3.07 9.30 -2.94
CA GLY A 105 2.89 10.42 -3.87
C GLY A 105 1.42 10.66 -4.23
N LEU A 106 0.66 9.60 -4.48
CA LEU A 106 -0.75 9.69 -4.87
C LEU A 106 -1.65 9.99 -3.67
N GLY A 107 -1.37 9.44 -2.50
CA GLY A 107 -2.15 9.71 -1.29
C GLY A 107 -1.98 11.15 -0.80
N ILE A 108 -0.80 11.75 -0.93
CA ILE A 108 -0.64 13.21 -0.71
C ILE A 108 -1.59 14.00 -1.63
N ARG A 109 -1.67 13.63 -2.91
CA ARG A 109 -2.51 14.31 -3.90
C ARG A 109 -4.00 14.14 -3.60
N LEU A 110 -4.40 12.96 -3.13
CA LEU A 110 -5.77 12.67 -2.68
C LEU A 110 -6.14 13.42 -1.39
N MET A 111 -5.19 13.60 -0.46
CA MET A 111 -5.40 14.40 0.75
C MET A 111 -5.55 15.90 0.46
N LEU A 112 -4.95 16.38 -0.63
CA LEU A 112 -5.07 17.76 -1.11
C LEU A 112 -6.32 17.98 -1.98
N ASP A 113 -7.17 16.95 -2.15
CA ASP A 113 -8.35 16.96 -3.02
C ASP A 113 -8.02 17.47 -4.43
N ASP A 114 -6.87 17.05 -4.98
CA ASP A 114 -6.43 17.52 -6.28
C ASP A 114 -7.36 17.01 -7.41
N PRO A 115 -7.94 17.91 -8.23
CA PRO A 115 -8.93 17.53 -9.23
C PRO A 115 -8.38 16.67 -10.38
N ARG A 116 -7.06 16.50 -10.49
CA ARG A 116 -6.43 15.63 -11.52
C ARG A 116 -6.20 14.21 -11.03
N VAL A 117 -6.27 13.95 -9.72
CA VAL A 117 -5.99 12.65 -9.13
C VAL A 117 -7.11 12.30 -8.16
N ASP A 118 -8.12 11.61 -8.68
CA ASP A 118 -9.13 10.94 -7.86
C ASP A 118 -8.68 9.51 -7.49
N LEU A 119 -9.47 8.84 -6.65
CA LEU A 119 -9.14 7.50 -6.16
C LEU A 119 -9.06 6.47 -7.30
N ALA A 120 -9.93 6.57 -8.29
CA ALA A 120 -9.93 5.68 -9.46
C ALA A 120 -8.63 5.85 -10.26
N THR A 121 -8.21 7.09 -10.47
CA THR A 121 -6.94 7.43 -11.13
C THR A 121 -5.75 6.89 -10.35
N ALA A 122 -5.70 7.09 -9.03
CA ALA A 122 -4.61 6.61 -8.18
C ALA A 122 -4.48 5.07 -8.25
N ARG A 123 -5.60 4.34 -8.09
CA ARG A 123 -5.65 2.88 -8.21
C ARG A 123 -5.17 2.41 -9.57
N ALA A 124 -5.70 3.00 -10.65
CA ALA A 124 -5.32 2.64 -12.02
C ALA A 124 -3.83 2.91 -12.30
N VAL A 125 -3.29 4.03 -11.82
CA VAL A 125 -1.87 4.38 -11.99
C VAL A 125 -0.97 3.39 -11.25
N ILE A 126 -1.26 3.08 -9.99
CA ILE A 126 -0.48 2.12 -9.21
C ILE A 126 -0.49 0.76 -9.91
N TRP A 127 -1.68 0.24 -10.21
CA TRP A 127 -1.81 -1.11 -10.74
C TRP A 127 -1.21 -1.28 -12.12
N ARG A 128 -1.50 -0.36 -13.06
CA ARG A 128 -0.90 -0.40 -14.40
C ARG A 128 0.62 -0.33 -14.36
N THR A 129 1.20 0.31 -13.34
CA THR A 129 2.66 0.41 -13.19
C THR A 129 3.27 -0.92 -12.73
N ILE A 130 2.59 -1.68 -11.87
CA ILE A 130 3.13 -2.93 -11.29
C ILE A 130 2.68 -4.20 -12.03
N ALA A 131 1.53 -4.16 -12.72
CA ALA A 131 0.94 -5.32 -13.38
C ALA A 131 1.86 -6.03 -14.40
N PRO A 132 2.64 -5.31 -15.23
CA PRO A 132 3.58 -5.95 -16.14
C PRO A 132 4.66 -6.76 -15.42
N THR A 133 5.18 -6.25 -14.30
CA THR A 133 6.19 -6.93 -13.48
C THR A 133 5.61 -8.18 -12.82
N LEU A 134 4.34 -8.13 -12.43
CA LEU A 134 3.63 -9.26 -11.82
C LEU A 134 3.11 -10.28 -12.84
N GLY A 135 3.15 -9.98 -14.14
CA GLY A 135 2.62 -10.86 -15.19
C GLY A 135 1.09 -10.98 -15.20
N VAL A 136 0.37 -9.94 -14.72
CA VAL A 136 -1.10 -9.93 -14.60
C VAL A 136 -1.74 -8.85 -15.49
N PRO A 137 -3.07 -8.91 -15.75
CA PRO A 137 -3.76 -7.86 -16.50
C PRO A 137 -3.64 -6.47 -15.86
N GLU A 138 -3.59 -5.43 -16.70
CA GLU A 138 -3.45 -4.02 -16.28
C GLU A 138 -4.73 -3.42 -15.65
N GLY A 139 -5.84 -4.14 -15.66
CA GLY A 139 -7.07 -3.71 -15.00
C GLY A 139 -6.99 -3.89 -13.49
N PHE A 140 -7.28 -2.83 -12.73
CA PHE A 140 -7.31 -2.91 -11.26
C PHE A 140 -8.38 -3.95 -10.82
N PRO A 141 -8.04 -4.94 -9.97
CA PRO A 141 -8.99 -5.96 -9.52
C PRO A 141 -10.17 -5.37 -8.74
N GLU A 142 -11.36 -5.94 -8.96
CA GLU A 142 -12.53 -5.64 -8.13
C GLU A 142 -12.31 -6.16 -6.69
N VAL A 143 -12.52 -5.31 -5.68
CA VAL A 143 -12.18 -5.56 -4.26
C VAL A 143 -13.20 -5.00 -3.28
#